data_AF-A0A556QL14-F1
#
_entry.id   AF-A0A556QL14-F1
#
_cell.length_a   1.000
_cell.length_b   1.000
_cell.length_c   1.000
_cell.angle_alpha   90.00
_cell.angle_beta   90.00
_cell.angle_gamma   90.00
#
_symmetry.space_group_name_H-M   'P 1'
#
loop_
_entity.id
_entity.type
_entity.pdbx_description
1 polymer ?
#
loop_
_entity_poly.entity_id
_entity_poly.type
_entity_poly.pdbx_seq_one_letter_code
_entity_poly.pdbx_strand_id
1 'polypeptide(L)'
;MPPGNVVSDAILVLREWLDGSKFKPGARLPSERLLGRQLGLKHNAVNRAMGRLIAEGLVQREGYKLYYAGQATRVFTAFTCDLILGRRSIHLKSYRKLAKELEMDLRIHPYESVDTALGHMQALDVPSTECVLFDAPHGFSVSSWALGMERLLAHGVPAISIRQQAGKIPCVQADFTGALEMAFSHLRSLGHEDVALLTIAPRASVSIEIHDMWLSLARQKGGREMAKRMAFYDDDREDVRAFVKKLTGEWKSVTAVIVYSVYEAVAAHLVEELTRVKRRVPEDISVICLGDLPLLATVTPPISAVAFDFAAMHEIAFRLGQRLARRKHIAGLLPPFPCLRMDAHLLLRQSTAPTASFVPPKKHKVTEASTAISFGSPVVNPTELKQTFRELLKRPYGLVITTEASRFTAIDLTPYMNRSLHYRKGWLGDLPLPHLTEGRHLIHGVPFNVLGGPARTDRGAIVFHSATNETGSARGLPSRLKIPIGTHADAVYFLHGCGYTRYLANFATYTFYAGKKQLGSVPLIALGLPPHDSDAVQFQRDLQKANIQDWWPDFPHHDFTAARQAPIVAEQEDGVIQRYAYLYTLEWRNPFPKLKITHLEITSDPTQPTTLGLLAMSIVRKRDE
;
A
#
# COMPACT_ATOMS: atom_id res chain seq x y z
N MET A 1 49.31 14.84 -10.62
CA MET A 1 48.79 13.45 -10.57
C MET A 1 47.74 13.33 -11.67
N PRO A 2 47.81 12.34 -12.58
CA PRO A 2 46.83 12.22 -13.64
C PRO A 2 45.48 11.66 -13.13
N PRO A 3 44.39 11.87 -13.89
CA PRO A 3 43.02 11.67 -13.44
C PRO A 3 42.72 10.19 -13.16
N GLY A 4 41.88 9.93 -12.15
CA GLY A 4 41.49 8.56 -11.80
C GLY A 4 40.68 7.89 -12.90
N ASN A 5 41.30 6.93 -13.58
CA ASN A 5 40.67 6.14 -14.64
C ASN A 5 39.36 5.48 -14.17
N VAL A 6 38.36 5.59 -15.04
CA VAL A 6 37.00 5.07 -14.86
C VAL A 6 37.04 3.54 -14.97
N VAL A 7 36.09 2.82 -14.37
CA VAL A 7 36.05 1.33 -14.40
C VAL A 7 36.08 0.79 -15.84
N SER A 8 35.52 1.53 -16.80
CA SER A 8 35.54 1.26 -18.23
C SER A 8 36.95 1.12 -18.79
N ASP A 9 37.88 1.98 -18.36
CA ASP A 9 39.27 2.02 -18.84
C ASP A 9 40.06 0.80 -18.33
N ALA A 10 39.79 0.37 -17.10
CA ALA A 10 40.44 -0.79 -16.50
C ALA A 10 40.06 -2.10 -17.20
N ILE A 11 38.83 -2.22 -17.70
CA ILE A 11 38.37 -3.38 -18.48
C ILE A 11 39.10 -3.44 -19.82
N LEU A 12 39.22 -2.31 -20.50
CA LEU A 12 39.86 -2.22 -21.81
C LEU A 12 41.35 -2.59 -21.73
N VAL A 13 42.07 -2.02 -20.75
CA VAL A 13 43.49 -2.34 -20.47
C VAL A 13 43.69 -3.83 -20.13
N LEU A 14 42.78 -4.44 -19.36
CA LEU A 14 42.87 -5.87 -19.05
C LEU A 14 42.58 -6.77 -20.24
N ARG A 15 41.68 -6.36 -21.16
CA ARG A 15 41.41 -7.09 -22.40
C ARG A 15 42.61 -7.04 -23.34
N GLU A 16 43.17 -5.86 -23.57
CA GLU A 16 44.39 -5.68 -24.36
C GLU A 16 45.55 -6.50 -23.79
N TRP A 17 45.69 -6.52 -22.46
CA TRP A 17 46.70 -7.35 -21.80
C TRP A 17 46.47 -8.86 -22.01
N LEU A 18 45.23 -9.34 -21.89
CA LEU A 18 44.89 -10.75 -22.14
C LEU A 18 45.16 -11.15 -23.59
N ASP A 19 44.74 -10.30 -24.54
CA ASP A 19 44.91 -10.53 -25.98
C ASP A 19 46.40 -10.48 -26.37
N GLY A 20 47.16 -9.53 -25.83
CA GLY A 20 48.60 -9.39 -26.06
C GLY A 20 49.45 -10.51 -25.46
N SER A 21 48.97 -11.15 -24.39
CA SER A 21 49.71 -12.19 -23.66
C SER A 21 49.56 -13.60 -24.27
N LYS A 22 48.67 -13.81 -25.25
CA LYS A 22 48.46 -15.09 -25.96
C LYS A 22 48.31 -16.32 -25.03
N PHE A 23 47.56 -16.18 -23.94
CA PHE A 23 47.31 -17.32 -23.03
C PHE A 23 46.50 -18.43 -23.71
N LYS A 24 46.79 -19.69 -23.38
CA LYS A 24 45.93 -20.83 -23.76
C LYS A 24 44.76 -20.95 -22.77
N PRO A 25 43.55 -21.37 -23.19
CA PRO A 25 42.48 -21.72 -22.25
C PRO A 25 42.97 -22.67 -21.16
N GLY A 26 42.61 -22.41 -19.91
CA GLY A 26 43.11 -23.09 -18.70
C GLY A 26 44.41 -22.52 -18.12
N ALA A 27 45.08 -21.56 -18.79
CA ALA A 27 46.32 -20.97 -18.26
C ALA A 27 46.06 -20.15 -16.99
N ARG A 28 46.90 -20.33 -15.97
CA ARG A 28 46.80 -19.59 -14.71
C ARG A 28 47.21 -18.14 -14.89
N LEU A 29 46.35 -17.23 -14.46
CA LEU A 29 46.59 -15.79 -14.48
C LEU A 29 47.25 -15.31 -13.17
N PRO A 30 47.98 -14.19 -13.21
CA PRO A 30 48.51 -13.53 -12.00
C PRO A 30 47.37 -13.08 -11.06
N SER A 31 47.70 -12.87 -9.78
CA SER A 31 46.72 -12.37 -8.81
C SER A 31 46.29 -10.93 -9.12
N GLU A 32 45.07 -10.56 -8.75
CA GLU A 32 44.54 -9.20 -9.00
C GLU A 32 45.42 -8.09 -8.41
N ARG A 33 46.10 -8.37 -7.28
CA ARG A 33 47.03 -7.43 -6.65
C ARG A 33 48.31 -7.25 -7.48
N LEU A 34 48.79 -8.33 -8.10
CA LEU A 34 49.95 -8.29 -8.99
C LEU A 34 49.60 -7.61 -10.31
N LEU A 35 48.43 -7.92 -10.89
CA LEU A 35 47.92 -7.26 -12.10
C LEU A 35 47.73 -5.75 -11.91
N GLY A 36 47.19 -5.32 -10.77
CA GLY A 36 47.07 -3.88 -10.46
C GLY A 36 48.42 -3.17 -10.45
N ARG A 37 49.46 -3.82 -9.92
CA ARG A 37 50.83 -3.26 -9.94
C ARG A 37 51.42 -3.26 -11.35
N GLN A 38 51.24 -4.33 -12.12
CA GLN A 38 51.80 -4.47 -13.47
C GLN A 38 51.16 -3.51 -14.47
N LEU A 39 49.84 -3.29 -14.38
CA LEU A 39 49.07 -2.50 -15.32
C LEU A 39 48.82 -1.06 -14.86
N GLY A 40 49.39 -0.65 -13.71
CA GLY A 40 49.19 0.68 -13.14
C GLY A 40 47.75 0.94 -12.67
N LEU A 41 46.97 -0.11 -12.42
CA LEU A 41 45.55 -0.02 -12.03
C LEU A 41 45.37 -0.15 -10.51
N LYS A 42 44.47 0.65 -9.93
CA LYS A 42 44.07 0.47 -8.52
C LYS A 42 43.44 -0.91 -8.33
N HIS A 43 43.76 -1.57 -7.22
CA HIS A 43 43.28 -2.94 -6.93
C HIS A 43 41.75 -3.09 -7.06
N ASN A 44 40.97 -2.11 -6.56
CA ASN A 44 39.51 -2.12 -6.65
C ASN A 44 38.98 -1.96 -8.10
N ALA A 45 39.75 -1.35 -9.00
CA ALA A 45 39.41 -1.27 -10.42
C ALA A 45 39.66 -2.61 -11.12
N VAL A 46 40.81 -3.26 -10.83
CA VAL A 46 41.11 -4.61 -11.31
C VAL A 46 40.09 -5.63 -10.81
N ASN A 47 39.74 -5.60 -9.53
CA ASN A 47 38.77 -6.54 -8.97
C ASN A 47 37.39 -6.42 -9.64
N ARG A 48 36.91 -5.19 -9.87
CA ARG A 48 35.65 -4.93 -10.60
C ARG A 48 35.73 -5.38 -12.06
N ALA A 49 36.82 -5.05 -12.75
CA ALA A 49 37.02 -5.43 -14.15
C ALA A 49 37.16 -6.95 -14.31
N MET A 50 37.92 -7.64 -13.46
CA MET A 50 38.01 -9.10 -13.43
C MET A 50 36.65 -9.74 -13.11
N GLY A 51 35.85 -9.14 -12.22
CA GLY A 51 34.47 -9.56 -11.99
C GLY A 51 33.60 -9.53 -13.26
N ARG A 52 33.84 -8.58 -14.18
CA ARG A 52 33.19 -8.50 -15.48
C ARG A 52 33.74 -9.54 -16.45
N LEU A 53 35.06 -9.68 -16.57
CA LEU A 53 35.69 -10.70 -17.43
C LEU A 53 35.34 -12.14 -17.00
N ILE A 54 35.13 -12.36 -15.70
CA ILE A 54 34.60 -13.62 -15.16
C ILE A 54 33.14 -13.82 -15.54
N ALA A 55 32.31 -12.78 -15.43
CA ALA A 55 30.92 -12.86 -15.88
C ALA A 55 30.81 -13.13 -17.39
N GLU A 56 31.74 -12.58 -18.18
CA GLU A 56 31.88 -12.80 -19.63
C GLU A 56 32.44 -14.17 -20.01
N GLY A 57 32.91 -14.96 -19.04
CA GLY A 57 33.49 -16.28 -19.30
C GLY A 57 34.85 -16.23 -19.98
N LEU A 58 35.49 -15.06 -20.07
CA LEU A 58 36.86 -14.91 -20.58
C LEU A 58 37.89 -15.31 -19.52
N VAL A 59 37.52 -15.23 -18.25
CA VAL A 59 38.33 -15.61 -17.09
C VAL A 59 37.52 -16.53 -16.17
N GLN A 60 38.13 -17.59 -15.65
CA GLN A 60 37.52 -18.48 -14.65
C GLN A 60 38.20 -18.27 -13.29
N ARG A 61 37.43 -18.40 -12.21
CA ARG A 61 37.94 -18.30 -10.84
C ARG A 61 37.68 -19.59 -10.07
N GLU A 62 38.72 -20.11 -9.43
CA GLU A 62 38.64 -21.22 -8.48
C GLU A 62 39.31 -20.80 -7.17
N GLY A 63 38.51 -20.52 -6.14
CA GLY A 63 39.00 -19.90 -4.92
C GLY A 63 39.67 -18.54 -5.21
N TYR A 64 40.94 -18.39 -4.82
CA TYR A 64 41.75 -17.18 -5.07
C TYR A 64 42.54 -17.22 -6.39
N LYS A 65 42.45 -18.32 -7.15
CA LYS A 65 43.18 -18.51 -8.41
C LYS A 65 42.32 -18.09 -9.59
N LEU A 66 42.96 -17.49 -10.59
CA LEU A 66 42.35 -17.02 -11.82
C LEU A 66 42.94 -17.79 -12.99
N TYR A 67 42.11 -18.12 -13.98
CA TYR A 67 42.50 -18.84 -15.18
C TYR A 67 41.91 -18.17 -16.42
N TYR A 68 42.63 -18.17 -17.52
CA TYR A 68 42.12 -17.71 -18.80
C TYR A 68 41.20 -18.78 -19.40
N ALA A 69 39.98 -18.41 -19.79
CA ALA A 69 38.98 -19.37 -20.30
C ALA A 69 38.83 -19.34 -21.85
N GLY A 70 39.43 -18.34 -22.53
CA GLY A 70 39.38 -18.21 -23.99
C GLY A 70 38.16 -17.45 -24.50
N GLN A 71 38.17 -17.05 -25.79
CA GLN A 71 37.02 -16.43 -26.48
C GLN A 71 35.91 -17.48 -26.70
N ALA A 72 35.16 -17.81 -25.65
CA ALA A 72 33.82 -18.36 -25.84
C ALA A 72 32.90 -17.18 -26.14
N THR A 73 32.45 -17.05 -27.39
CA THR A 73 31.44 -16.07 -27.79
C THR A 73 30.10 -16.46 -27.16
N ARG A 74 29.94 -16.23 -25.86
CA ARG A 74 28.62 -16.21 -25.25
C ARG A 74 27.96 -14.91 -25.69
N VAL A 75 26.92 -15.03 -26.50
CA VAL A 75 25.95 -13.95 -26.71
C VAL A 75 25.45 -13.56 -25.32
N PHE A 76 25.88 -12.40 -24.83
CA PHE A 76 25.47 -11.91 -23.52
C PHE A 76 24.00 -11.49 -23.66
N THR A 77 23.08 -12.32 -23.19
CA THR A 77 21.74 -11.84 -22.90
C THR A 77 21.87 -10.94 -21.67
N ALA A 78 21.41 -9.70 -21.78
CA ALA A 78 21.36 -8.80 -20.64
C ALA A 78 20.60 -9.50 -19.50
N PHE A 79 21.11 -9.37 -18.26
CA PHE A 79 20.46 -9.97 -17.10
C PHE A 79 19.03 -9.47 -17.03
N THR A 80 18.09 -10.41 -17.03
CA THR A 80 16.67 -10.08 -17.03
C THR A 80 16.19 -9.94 -15.59
N CYS A 81 15.50 -8.85 -15.30
CA CYS A 81 14.89 -8.60 -14.01
C CYS A 81 13.40 -8.31 -14.19
N ASP A 82 12.56 -9.14 -13.61
CA ASP A 82 11.12 -8.96 -13.55
C ASP A 82 10.77 -8.16 -12.29
N LEU A 83 10.37 -6.90 -12.48
CA LEU A 83 10.02 -5.99 -11.40
C LEU A 83 8.49 -5.88 -11.27
N ILE A 84 7.96 -6.45 -10.19
CA ILE A 84 6.57 -6.31 -9.78
C ILE A 84 6.43 -5.03 -8.95
N LEU A 85 5.77 -4.02 -9.51
CA LEU A 85 5.75 -2.65 -8.97
C LEU A 85 4.33 -2.06 -9.01
N GLY A 86 3.96 -1.28 -8.00
CA GLY A 86 2.66 -0.61 -7.99
C GLY A 86 2.49 0.29 -9.21
N ARG A 87 1.33 0.23 -9.90
CA ARG A 87 1.10 0.94 -11.18
C ARG A 87 1.37 2.45 -11.10
N ARG A 88 1.12 3.06 -9.95
CA ARG A 88 1.33 4.50 -9.70
C ARG A 88 2.60 4.79 -8.89
N SER A 89 3.54 3.85 -8.80
CA SER A 89 4.77 4.05 -8.03
C SER A 89 5.60 5.20 -8.59
N ILE A 90 5.93 6.16 -7.71
CA ILE A 90 6.84 7.27 -8.01
C ILE A 90 8.28 6.80 -8.30
N HIS A 91 8.62 5.58 -7.88
CA HIS A 91 9.95 5.01 -8.00
C HIS A 91 10.24 4.40 -9.39
N LEU A 92 9.23 4.23 -10.26
CA LEU A 92 9.40 3.63 -11.59
C LEU A 92 10.51 4.29 -12.42
N LYS A 93 10.64 5.63 -12.35
CA LYS A 93 11.70 6.37 -13.04
C LYS A 93 13.10 5.98 -12.56
N SER A 94 13.26 5.76 -11.24
CA SER A 94 14.52 5.34 -10.63
C SER A 94 14.91 3.94 -11.10
N TYR A 95 13.99 2.97 -11.05
CA TYR A 95 14.25 1.61 -11.53
C TYR A 95 14.66 1.57 -13.00
N ARG A 96 13.95 2.28 -13.89
CA ARG A 96 14.29 2.34 -15.33
C ARG A 96 15.67 2.95 -15.58
N LYS A 97 15.99 4.04 -14.88
CA LYS A 97 17.31 4.68 -14.98
C LYS A 97 18.42 3.72 -14.57
N LEU A 98 18.28 3.08 -13.41
CA LEU A 98 19.27 2.15 -12.87
C LEU A 98 19.41 0.89 -13.73
N ALA A 99 18.32 0.31 -14.23
CA ALA A 99 18.41 -0.83 -15.14
C ALA A 99 19.18 -0.50 -16.43
N LYS A 100 19.00 0.71 -16.97
CA LYS A 100 19.79 1.18 -18.12
C LYS A 100 21.27 1.34 -17.77
N GLU A 101 21.58 1.92 -16.62
CA GLU A 101 22.97 2.11 -16.13
C GLU A 101 23.67 0.78 -15.83
N LEU A 102 22.92 -0.23 -15.40
CA LEU A 102 23.40 -1.58 -15.10
C LEU A 102 23.33 -2.53 -16.31
N GLU A 103 22.88 -2.06 -17.47
CA GLU A 103 22.72 -2.84 -18.71
C GLU A 103 21.82 -4.09 -18.51
N MET A 104 20.69 -3.91 -17.83
CA MET A 104 19.72 -4.97 -17.49
C MET A 104 18.49 -4.91 -18.40
N ASP A 105 17.94 -6.08 -18.75
CA ASP A 105 16.59 -6.18 -19.35
C ASP A 105 15.55 -6.10 -18.22
N LEU A 106 14.95 -4.93 -18.02
CA LEU A 106 13.96 -4.71 -16.97
C LEU A 106 12.54 -4.87 -17.52
N ARG A 107 11.84 -5.89 -17.04
CA ARG A 107 10.43 -6.14 -17.35
C ARG A 107 9.56 -5.66 -16.21
N ILE A 108 8.60 -4.78 -16.51
CA ILE A 108 7.73 -4.18 -15.50
C ILE A 108 6.41 -4.91 -15.46
N HIS A 109 6.06 -5.41 -14.28
CA HIS A 109 4.81 -6.10 -13.98
C HIS A 109 3.99 -5.22 -13.04
N PRO A 110 3.16 -4.31 -13.57
CA PRO A 110 2.41 -3.39 -12.73
C PRO A 110 1.32 -4.12 -11.95
N TYR A 111 1.21 -3.85 -10.66
CA TYR A 111 0.10 -4.32 -9.83
C TYR A 111 -0.76 -3.16 -9.32
N GLU A 112 -2.03 -3.46 -9.03
CA GLU A 112 -2.98 -2.55 -8.38
C GLU A 112 -3.61 -3.16 -7.13
N SER A 113 -3.59 -4.49 -7.02
CA SER A 113 -4.01 -5.27 -5.86
C SER A 113 -2.98 -6.35 -5.53
N VAL A 114 -3.10 -6.94 -4.34
CA VAL A 114 -2.33 -8.12 -3.96
C VAL A 114 -2.47 -9.24 -5.00
N ASP A 115 -3.69 -9.51 -5.49
CA ASP A 115 -3.93 -10.61 -6.44
C ASP A 115 -3.23 -10.40 -7.77
N THR A 116 -3.20 -9.16 -8.28
CA THR A 116 -2.42 -8.87 -9.49
C THR A 116 -0.93 -9.12 -9.28
N ALA A 117 -0.40 -8.79 -8.10
CA ALA A 117 1.00 -9.08 -7.78
C ALA A 117 1.24 -10.60 -7.69
N LEU A 118 0.35 -11.35 -7.03
CA LEU A 118 0.41 -12.80 -6.94
C LEU A 118 0.28 -13.48 -8.31
N GLY A 119 -0.60 -12.98 -9.18
CA GLY A 119 -0.75 -13.46 -10.55
C GLY A 119 0.53 -13.30 -11.36
N HIS A 120 1.22 -12.15 -11.21
CA HIS A 120 2.54 -11.96 -11.81
C HIS A 120 3.58 -12.92 -11.22
N MET A 121 3.62 -13.10 -9.90
CA MET A 121 4.53 -14.08 -9.26
C MET A 121 4.28 -15.49 -9.79
N GLN A 122 3.03 -15.90 -9.97
CA GLN A 122 2.67 -17.21 -10.52
C GLN A 122 3.09 -17.36 -11.98
N ALA A 123 2.89 -16.33 -12.81
CA ALA A 123 3.31 -16.34 -14.21
C ALA A 123 4.84 -16.38 -14.36
N LEU A 124 5.55 -15.77 -13.41
CA LEU A 124 7.00 -15.74 -13.34
C LEU A 124 7.61 -16.99 -12.67
N ASP A 125 6.78 -17.90 -12.16
CA ASP A 125 7.20 -19.18 -11.57
C ASP A 125 7.55 -20.22 -12.64
N VAL A 126 8.50 -19.86 -13.50
CA VAL A 126 8.98 -20.67 -14.62
C VAL A 126 10.50 -20.74 -14.61
N PRO A 127 11.12 -21.83 -15.11
CA PRO A 127 12.57 -22.01 -15.06
C PRO A 127 13.38 -20.91 -15.78
N SER A 128 12.78 -20.21 -16.74
CA SER A 128 13.40 -19.13 -17.52
C SER A 128 13.47 -17.80 -16.78
N THR A 129 12.77 -17.63 -15.65
CA THR A 129 12.82 -16.38 -14.87
C THR A 129 14.15 -16.27 -14.14
N GLU A 130 14.92 -15.25 -14.50
CA GLU A 130 16.25 -15.01 -13.92
C GLU A 130 16.18 -14.37 -12.53
N CYS A 131 15.27 -13.42 -12.30
CA CYS A 131 15.09 -12.77 -11.01
C CYS A 131 13.77 -11.98 -10.93
N VAL A 132 13.12 -12.02 -9.77
CA VAL A 132 11.94 -11.23 -9.45
C VAL A 132 12.28 -10.22 -8.34
N LEU A 133 11.99 -8.95 -8.57
CA LEU A 133 11.93 -7.93 -7.54
C LEU A 133 10.47 -7.59 -7.27
N PHE A 134 10.05 -7.68 -6.01
CA PHE A 134 8.72 -7.27 -5.60
C PHE A 134 8.80 -6.03 -4.72
N ASP A 135 8.30 -4.93 -5.28
CA ASP A 135 8.27 -3.67 -4.58
C ASP A 135 6.91 -3.45 -3.92
N ALA A 136 6.75 -3.99 -2.71
CA ALA A 136 5.50 -4.03 -1.97
C ALA A 136 5.02 -2.61 -1.59
N PRO A 137 3.71 -2.32 -1.64
CA PRO A 137 3.19 -1.02 -1.25
C PRO A 137 3.08 -0.95 0.27
N HIS A 138 3.15 0.25 0.83
CA HIS A 138 2.84 0.45 2.24
C HIS A 138 1.35 0.21 2.46
N GLY A 139 1.02 -0.71 3.36
CA GLY A 139 -0.36 -1.06 3.71
C GLY A 139 -0.74 -2.52 3.40
N PHE A 140 -0.02 -3.20 2.52
CA PHE A 140 -0.27 -4.64 2.30
C PHE A 140 0.31 -5.47 3.44
N SER A 141 -0.51 -6.35 4.02
CA SER A 141 -0.03 -7.31 5.00
C SER A 141 1.01 -8.23 4.35
N VAL A 142 2.10 -8.52 5.05
CA VAL A 142 3.11 -9.51 4.62
C VAL A 142 2.44 -10.83 4.23
N SER A 143 1.44 -11.26 5.02
CA SER A 143 0.73 -12.51 4.81
C SER A 143 0.00 -12.60 3.47
N SER A 144 -0.31 -11.46 2.84
CA SER A 144 -1.08 -11.43 1.60
C SER A 144 -0.23 -11.73 0.36
N TRP A 145 1.09 -11.53 0.41
CA TRP A 145 1.98 -11.68 -0.76
C TRP A 145 3.20 -12.57 -0.51
N ALA A 146 3.61 -12.80 0.74
CA ALA A 146 4.84 -13.52 1.06
C ALA A 146 4.87 -14.93 0.45
N LEU A 147 3.75 -15.65 0.48
CA LEU A 147 3.69 -17.00 -0.06
C LEU A 147 4.05 -17.06 -1.56
N GLY A 148 3.60 -16.09 -2.36
CA GLY A 148 3.93 -16.05 -3.78
C GLY A 148 5.43 -15.93 -4.02
N MET A 149 6.09 -15.10 -3.20
CA MET A 149 7.55 -14.94 -3.22
C MET A 149 8.28 -16.19 -2.68
N GLU A 150 7.77 -16.82 -1.61
CA GLU A 150 8.32 -18.06 -1.07
C GLU A 150 8.24 -19.21 -2.05
N ARG A 151 7.15 -19.29 -2.84
CA ARG A 151 6.98 -20.28 -3.90
C ARG A 151 8.02 -20.10 -5.01
N LEU A 152 8.24 -18.87 -5.47
CA LEU A 152 9.31 -18.55 -6.42
C LEU A 152 10.67 -19.04 -5.90
N LEU A 153 10.99 -18.73 -4.65
CA LEU A 153 12.23 -19.17 -4.00
C LEU A 153 12.32 -20.70 -3.90
N ALA A 154 11.22 -21.38 -3.57
CA ALA A 154 11.15 -22.84 -3.45
C ALA A 154 11.38 -23.55 -4.80
N HIS A 155 10.94 -22.96 -5.91
CA HIS A 155 11.24 -23.42 -7.27
C HIS A 155 12.59 -22.87 -7.80
N GLY A 156 13.37 -22.24 -6.92
CA GLY A 156 14.71 -21.75 -7.20
C GLY A 156 14.74 -20.43 -7.97
N VAL A 157 13.61 -19.77 -8.25
CA VAL A 157 13.60 -18.43 -8.85
C VAL A 157 14.08 -17.42 -7.80
N PRO A 158 15.18 -16.67 -8.05
CA PRO A 158 15.61 -15.60 -7.15
C PRO A 158 14.50 -14.57 -7.02
N ALA A 159 14.00 -14.33 -5.82
CA ALA A 159 12.95 -13.37 -5.54
C ALA A 159 13.33 -12.49 -4.34
N ILE A 160 13.18 -11.17 -4.45
CA ILE A 160 13.56 -10.21 -3.41
C ILE A 160 12.40 -9.26 -3.16
N SER A 161 12.03 -9.05 -1.89
CA SER A 161 11.11 -7.99 -1.50
C SER A 161 11.85 -6.67 -1.24
N ILE A 162 11.20 -5.55 -1.54
CA ILE A 162 11.72 -4.21 -1.30
C ILE A 162 10.80 -3.49 -0.31
N ARG A 163 11.40 -2.73 0.62
CA ARG A 163 10.78 -1.99 1.73
C ARG A 163 10.07 -2.80 2.82
N GLN A 164 9.70 -4.06 2.57
CA GLN A 164 8.97 -4.87 3.53
C GLN A 164 9.60 -6.25 3.70
N GLN A 165 10.08 -6.55 4.90
CA GLN A 165 10.60 -7.86 5.26
C GLN A 165 9.47 -8.87 5.47
N ALA A 166 9.68 -10.09 4.99
CA ALA A 166 8.72 -11.17 5.09
C ALA A 166 9.43 -12.52 5.28
N GLY A 167 9.27 -13.12 6.47
CA GLY A 167 9.76 -14.47 6.76
C GLY A 167 11.19 -14.73 6.29
N LYS A 168 11.32 -15.68 5.38
CA LYS A 168 12.57 -16.11 4.73
C LYS A 168 12.70 -15.56 3.31
N ILE A 169 12.17 -14.37 3.01
CA ILE A 169 12.33 -13.74 1.69
C ILE A 169 13.53 -12.79 1.75
N PRO A 170 14.48 -12.88 0.80
CA PRO A 170 15.53 -11.88 0.65
C PRO A 170 14.92 -10.48 0.56
N CYS A 171 15.46 -9.52 1.29
CA CYS A 171 14.81 -8.22 1.42
C CYS A 171 15.83 -7.07 1.40
N VAL A 172 15.45 -5.94 0.82
CA VAL A 172 16.13 -4.65 1.01
C VAL A 172 15.11 -3.66 1.57
N GLN A 173 15.33 -3.14 2.77
CA GLN A 173 14.40 -2.21 3.43
C GLN A 173 15.12 -1.06 4.14
N ALA A 174 14.37 -0.01 4.46
CA ALA A 174 14.84 1.11 5.26
C ALA A 174 14.87 0.75 6.75
N ASP A 175 15.92 1.18 7.48
CA ASP A 175 15.97 1.02 8.92
C ASP A 175 15.25 2.15 9.64
N PHE A 176 13.91 2.05 9.74
CA PHE A 176 13.10 3.06 10.43
C PHE A 176 13.34 3.08 11.94
N THR A 177 13.82 1.97 12.50
CA THR A 177 14.28 1.88 13.89
C THR A 177 15.46 2.83 14.14
N GLY A 178 16.55 2.69 13.37
CA GLY A 178 17.68 3.62 13.44
C GLY A 178 17.33 5.05 13.04
N ALA A 179 16.40 5.24 12.09
CA ALA A 179 15.92 6.57 11.72
C ALA A 179 15.20 7.29 12.87
N LEU A 180 14.33 6.58 13.59
CA LEU A 180 13.64 7.12 14.76
C LEU A 180 14.63 7.44 15.88
N GLU A 181 15.60 6.57 16.15
CA GLU A 181 16.65 6.85 17.14
C GLU A 181 17.51 8.06 16.75
N MET A 182 17.84 8.21 15.47
CA MET A 182 18.58 9.36 14.94
C MET A 182 17.79 10.67 15.14
N ALA A 183 16.50 10.67 14.77
CA ALA A 183 15.63 11.84 14.97
C ALA A 183 15.49 12.20 16.46
N PHE A 184 15.25 11.20 17.30
CA PHE A 184 15.13 11.40 18.74
C PHE A 184 16.43 11.90 19.38
N SER A 185 17.58 11.32 19.00
CA SER A 185 18.89 11.72 19.50
C SER A 185 19.26 13.13 19.08
N HIS A 186 18.92 13.53 17.85
CA HIS A 186 19.05 14.92 17.39
C HIS A 186 18.25 15.88 18.28
N LEU A 187 16.96 15.59 18.52
CA LEU A 187 16.13 16.43 19.38
C LEU A 187 16.63 16.50 20.83
N ARG A 188 17.08 15.37 21.42
CA ARG A 188 17.73 15.37 22.73
C ARG A 188 19.00 16.22 22.74
N SER A 189 19.79 16.19 21.66
CA SER A 189 21.01 17.00 21.51
C SER A 189 20.75 18.50 21.33
N LEU A 190 19.49 18.89 21.11
CA LEU A 190 19.01 20.27 21.11
C LEU A 190 18.34 20.65 22.45
N GLY A 191 18.32 19.73 23.42
CA GLY A 191 17.74 19.95 24.75
C GLY A 191 16.24 19.73 24.85
N HIS A 192 15.61 19.12 23.85
CA HIS A 192 14.21 18.73 23.96
C HIS A 192 14.07 17.53 24.88
N GLU A 193 13.22 17.64 25.89
CA GLU A 193 12.98 16.53 26.82
C GLU A 193 11.66 15.81 26.61
N ASP A 194 10.57 16.56 26.46
CA ASP A 194 9.24 16.03 26.14
C ASP A 194 9.02 16.10 24.61
N VAL A 195 9.03 14.93 23.99
CA VAL A 195 8.94 14.73 22.54
C VAL A 195 7.70 13.90 22.24
N ALA A 196 6.95 14.25 21.20
CA ALA A 196 5.84 13.46 20.70
C ALA A 196 6.15 12.79 19.36
N LEU A 197 5.48 11.68 19.09
CA LEU A 197 5.51 10.97 17.81
C LEU A 197 4.13 11.02 17.16
N LEU A 198 4.07 11.50 15.92
CA LEU A 198 2.92 11.36 15.03
C LEU A 198 3.29 10.34 13.94
N THR A 199 2.65 9.18 13.93
CA THR A 199 3.03 8.09 13.02
C THR A 199 1.82 7.35 12.46
N ILE A 200 2.04 6.46 11.49
CA ILE A 200 1.03 5.48 11.08
C ILE A 200 0.82 4.41 12.16
N ALA A 201 -0.38 3.87 12.23
CA ALA A 201 -0.72 2.79 13.15
C ALA A 201 0.14 1.54 12.96
N PRO A 202 0.47 0.78 14.04
CA PRO A 202 1.33 -0.40 14.01
C PRO A 202 0.65 -1.64 13.40
N ARG A 203 0.18 -1.53 12.16
CA ARG A 203 -0.52 -2.57 11.38
C ARG A 203 0.41 -3.31 10.40
N ALA A 204 1.60 -2.78 10.11
CA ALA A 204 2.58 -3.35 9.18
C ALA A 204 3.97 -3.38 9.81
N SER A 205 4.93 -4.15 9.26
CA SER A 205 6.23 -4.35 9.91
C SER A 205 6.94 -3.02 10.21
N VAL A 206 6.94 -2.08 9.27
CA VAL A 206 7.55 -0.75 9.47
C VAL A 206 6.91 0.04 10.62
N SER A 207 5.59 0.01 10.75
CA SER A 207 4.90 0.78 11.78
C SER A 207 4.95 0.11 13.14
N ILE A 208 5.01 -1.23 13.18
CA ILE A 208 5.34 -2.00 14.38
C ILE A 208 6.77 -1.69 14.83
N GLU A 209 7.75 -1.67 13.92
CA GLU A 209 9.14 -1.32 14.23
C GLU A 209 9.27 0.10 14.80
N ILE A 210 8.58 1.08 14.21
CA ILE A 210 8.54 2.46 14.70
C ILE A 210 7.89 2.52 16.09
N HIS A 211 6.76 1.84 16.28
CA HIS A 211 6.04 1.80 17.55
C HIS A 211 6.89 1.17 18.67
N ASP A 212 7.46 0.00 18.42
CA ASP A 212 8.27 -0.73 19.40
C ASP A 212 9.54 0.03 19.74
N MET A 213 10.17 0.68 18.75
CA MET A 213 11.31 1.56 19.00
C MET A 213 10.90 2.80 19.80
N TRP A 214 9.74 3.42 19.53
CA TRP A 214 9.24 4.53 20.34
C TRP A 214 9.05 4.13 21.82
N LEU A 215 8.43 2.98 22.07
CA LEU A 215 8.27 2.46 23.43
C LEU A 215 9.62 2.15 24.09
N SER A 216 10.58 1.63 23.32
CA SER A 216 11.95 1.39 23.79
C SER A 216 12.64 2.70 24.20
N LEU A 217 12.59 3.73 23.35
CA LEU A 217 13.16 5.05 23.63
C LEU A 217 12.50 5.71 24.84
N ALA A 218 11.18 5.62 24.96
CA ALA A 218 10.45 6.14 26.12
C ALA A 218 10.91 5.46 27.42
N ARG A 219 11.06 4.13 27.43
CA ARG A 219 11.55 3.39 28.60
C ARG A 219 12.98 3.78 28.99
N GLN A 220 13.86 3.98 28.01
CA GLN A 220 15.28 4.23 28.26
C GLN A 220 15.59 5.70 28.59
N LYS A 221 14.93 6.65 27.93
CA LYS A 221 15.39 8.05 27.83
C LYS A 221 14.32 9.11 28.13
N GLY A 222 13.03 8.75 28.28
CA GLY A 222 11.94 9.73 28.40
C GLY A 222 10.90 9.50 29.51
N GLY A 223 10.90 8.34 30.18
CA GLY A 223 9.94 8.01 31.23
C GLY A 223 8.55 7.60 30.72
N ARG A 224 7.63 7.28 31.65
CA ARG A 224 6.30 6.72 31.34
C ARG A 224 5.38 7.66 30.56
N GLU A 225 5.54 8.97 30.73
CA GLU A 225 4.68 9.96 30.06
C GLU A 225 5.02 10.10 28.57
N MET A 226 6.29 9.99 28.18
CA MET A 226 6.70 10.00 26.76
C MET A 226 6.09 8.84 25.97
N ALA A 227 5.94 7.66 26.58
CA ALA A 227 5.30 6.52 25.92
C ALA A 227 3.86 6.83 25.49
N LYS A 228 3.18 7.74 26.19
CA LYS A 228 1.82 8.21 25.87
C LYS A 228 1.80 9.36 24.86
N ARG A 229 2.94 10.02 24.59
CA ARG A 229 3.08 11.12 23.61
C ARG A 229 3.17 10.58 22.18
N MET A 230 2.31 9.63 21.84
CA MET A 230 2.25 9.04 20.51
C MET A 230 0.82 9.12 20.02
N ALA A 231 0.65 9.54 18.77
CA ALA A 231 -0.63 9.51 18.09
C ALA A 231 -0.48 8.88 16.72
N PHE A 232 -1.60 8.33 16.26
CA PHE A 232 -1.69 7.72 14.95
C PHE A 232 -2.50 8.60 14.01
N TYR A 233 -2.21 8.51 12.72
CA TYR A 233 -3.02 9.12 11.68
C TYR A 233 -3.40 8.07 10.61
N ASP A 234 -4.59 8.23 10.05
CA ASP A 234 -5.14 7.55 8.86
C ASP A 234 -5.66 8.61 7.85
N ASP A 235 -6.12 9.77 8.35
CA ASP A 235 -6.47 10.98 7.58
C ASP A 235 -5.47 12.11 7.87
N ASP A 236 -4.79 12.60 6.83
CA ASP A 236 -3.68 13.55 6.96
C ASP A 236 -4.07 14.96 7.42
N ARG A 237 -5.36 15.30 7.55
CA ARG A 237 -5.81 16.62 8.00
C ARG A 237 -6.57 16.57 9.31
N GLU A 238 -7.53 15.66 9.46
CA GLU A 238 -8.33 15.60 10.69
C GLU A 238 -7.50 15.08 11.87
N ASP A 239 -6.72 14.02 11.65
CA ASP A 239 -5.87 13.45 12.71
C ASP A 239 -4.74 14.41 13.09
N VAL A 240 -4.21 15.17 12.12
CA VAL A 240 -3.26 16.26 12.38
C VAL A 240 -3.90 17.34 13.24
N ARG A 241 -5.15 17.74 12.96
CA ARG A 241 -5.85 18.74 13.78
C ARG A 241 -6.11 18.21 15.20
N ALA A 242 -6.51 16.95 15.34
CA ALA A 242 -6.69 16.30 16.64
C ALA A 242 -5.36 16.22 17.41
N PHE A 243 -4.26 15.91 16.72
CA PHE A 243 -2.92 15.91 17.29
C PHE A 243 -2.48 17.29 17.77
N VAL A 244 -2.69 18.35 16.97
CA VAL A 244 -2.42 19.74 17.37
C VAL A 244 -3.27 20.17 18.57
N LYS A 245 -4.52 19.70 18.66
CA LYS A 245 -5.37 19.91 19.85
C LYS A 245 -4.78 19.24 21.10
N LYS A 246 -4.19 18.04 20.98
CA LYS A 246 -3.45 17.42 22.10
C LYS A 246 -2.23 18.26 22.47
N LEU A 247 -1.45 18.70 21.49
CA LEU A 247 -0.25 19.54 21.69
C LEU A 247 -0.53 20.90 22.34
N THR A 248 -1.72 21.48 22.12
CA THR A 248 -2.13 22.75 22.76
C THR A 248 -2.85 22.55 24.09
N GLY A 249 -3.30 21.33 24.39
CA GLY A 249 -3.99 20.97 25.62
C GLY A 249 -3.17 20.05 26.52
N GLU A 250 -3.55 18.77 26.55
CA GLU A 250 -2.98 17.74 27.42
C GLU A 250 -1.45 17.62 27.29
N TRP A 251 -0.91 17.84 26.09
CA TRP A 251 0.49 17.67 25.73
C TRP A 251 1.21 19.02 25.57
N LYS A 252 0.75 20.06 26.28
CA LYS A 252 1.33 21.41 26.23
C LYS A 252 2.83 21.47 26.56
N SER A 253 3.35 20.49 27.30
CA SER A 253 4.76 20.41 27.68
C SER A 253 5.67 19.87 26.58
N VAL A 254 5.12 19.23 25.54
CA VAL A 254 5.88 18.71 24.41
C VAL A 254 6.55 19.86 23.66
N THR A 255 7.86 19.81 23.45
CA THR A 255 8.63 20.87 22.74
C THR A 255 9.18 20.41 21.40
N ALA A 256 9.03 19.14 21.06
CA ALA A 256 9.39 18.63 19.74
C ALA A 256 8.49 17.50 19.27
N VAL A 257 8.36 17.36 17.96
CA VAL A 257 7.57 16.32 17.32
C VAL A 257 8.41 15.60 16.27
N ILE A 258 8.38 14.27 16.32
CA ILE A 258 8.82 13.40 15.23
C ILE A 258 7.57 12.99 14.44
N VAL A 259 7.60 13.15 13.11
CA VAL A 259 6.47 12.81 12.24
C VAL A 259 6.91 11.78 11.20
N TYR A 260 6.21 10.66 11.08
CA TYR A 260 6.38 9.78 9.92
C TYR A 260 5.64 10.39 8.71
N SER A 261 6.33 10.64 7.60
CA SER A 261 5.76 11.30 6.41
C SER A 261 6.49 10.83 5.13
N VAL A 262 6.32 9.56 4.77
CA VAL A 262 7.03 8.96 3.62
C VAL A 262 6.24 9.07 2.31
N TYR A 263 4.90 9.01 2.38
CA TYR A 263 4.01 9.02 1.20
C TYR A 263 3.05 10.21 1.16
N GLU A 264 2.67 10.70 2.33
CA GLU A 264 1.69 11.77 2.50
C GLU A 264 2.34 12.99 3.13
N ALA A 265 1.77 14.16 2.88
CA ALA A 265 2.31 15.46 3.31
C ALA A 265 1.99 15.81 4.78
N VAL A 266 1.87 14.81 5.66
CA VAL A 266 1.45 14.95 7.06
C VAL A 266 2.31 15.94 7.84
N ALA A 267 3.63 15.91 7.67
CA ALA A 267 4.52 16.86 8.33
C ALA A 267 4.27 18.31 7.89
N ALA A 268 3.90 18.54 6.63
CA ALA A 268 3.54 19.88 6.14
C ALA A 268 2.20 20.34 6.71
N HIS A 269 1.19 19.48 6.70
CA HIS A 269 -0.10 19.77 7.33
C HIS A 269 0.05 20.08 8.81
N LEU A 270 0.94 19.38 9.51
CA LEU A 270 1.25 19.67 10.92
C LEU A 270 1.75 21.10 11.10
N VAL A 271 2.71 21.54 10.29
CA VAL A 271 3.25 22.91 10.36
C VAL A 271 2.17 23.95 10.03
N GLU A 272 1.31 23.69 9.05
CA GLU A 272 0.17 24.56 8.73
C GLU A 272 -0.80 24.70 9.91
N GLU A 273 -1.20 23.59 10.53
CA GLU A 273 -2.12 23.62 11.67
C GLU A 273 -1.48 24.21 12.93
N LEU A 274 -0.19 23.98 13.19
CA LEU A 274 0.56 24.65 14.26
C LEU A 274 0.59 26.17 14.06
N THR A 275 0.80 26.62 12.83
CA THR A 275 0.77 28.06 12.48
C THR A 275 -0.61 28.66 12.76
N ARG A 276 -1.70 27.95 12.43
CA ARG A 276 -3.08 28.40 12.70
C ARG A 276 -3.37 28.59 14.18
N VAL A 277 -2.83 27.73 15.04
CA VAL A 277 -2.95 27.86 16.50
C VAL A 277 -1.87 28.77 17.11
N LYS A 278 -1.15 29.53 16.28
CA LYS A 278 -0.09 30.47 16.67
C LYS A 278 1.06 29.84 17.46
N ARG A 279 1.35 28.56 17.20
CA ARG A 279 2.50 27.86 17.77
C ARG A 279 3.61 27.82 16.72
N ARG A 280 4.69 28.55 16.95
CA ARG A 280 5.75 28.77 15.95
C ARG A 280 6.67 27.56 15.85
N VAL A 281 7.02 27.23 14.62
CA VAL A 281 8.05 26.23 14.29
C VAL A 281 9.24 27.02 13.73
N PRO A 282 10.46 26.85 14.27
CA PRO A 282 10.86 25.95 15.35
C PRO A 282 10.74 26.51 16.78
N GLU A 283 10.43 27.80 16.97
CA GLU A 283 10.69 28.51 18.22
C GLU A 283 9.90 27.98 19.43
N ASP A 284 8.64 27.58 19.23
CA ASP A 284 7.78 27.05 20.29
C ASP A 284 7.68 25.51 20.23
N ILE A 285 7.96 24.93 19.06
CA ILE A 285 7.98 23.49 18.85
C ILE A 285 8.88 23.12 17.66
N SER A 286 9.83 22.23 17.89
CA SER A 286 10.65 21.64 16.82
C SER A 286 9.88 20.53 16.11
N VAL A 287 10.02 20.42 14.80
CA VAL A 287 9.41 19.35 13.98
C VAL A 287 10.51 18.67 13.17
N ILE A 288 10.58 17.34 13.23
CA ILE A 288 11.47 16.54 12.38
C ILE A 288 10.68 15.41 11.73
N CYS A 289 10.97 15.13 10.46
CA CYS A 289 10.26 14.14 9.67
C CYS A 289 11.06 12.83 9.52
N LEU A 290 10.41 11.67 9.61
CA LEU A 290 10.92 10.39 9.10
C LEU A 290 10.41 10.24 7.67
N GLY A 291 11.31 10.35 6.70
CA GLY A 291 10.98 10.51 5.28
C GLY A 291 11.28 11.92 4.77
N ASP A 292 11.59 12.03 3.48
CA ASP A 292 11.91 13.30 2.83
C ASP A 292 11.13 13.49 1.53
N LEU A 293 9.85 13.85 1.65
CA LEU A 293 9.07 14.26 0.49
C LEU A 293 9.61 15.59 -0.06
N PRO A 294 9.71 15.77 -1.40
CA PRO A 294 10.27 16.99 -1.98
C PRO A 294 9.64 18.30 -1.48
N LEU A 295 8.34 18.28 -1.16
CA LEU A 295 7.62 19.44 -0.63
C LEU A 295 8.14 19.93 0.73
N LEU A 296 8.77 19.05 1.54
CA LEU A 296 9.28 19.39 2.87
C LEU A 296 10.43 20.40 2.81
N ALA A 297 11.13 20.49 1.67
CA ALA A 297 12.15 21.51 1.44
C ALA A 297 11.56 22.89 1.08
N THR A 298 10.28 22.96 0.69
CA THR A 298 9.64 24.18 0.18
C THR A 298 8.58 24.78 1.12
N VAL A 299 8.12 24.03 2.11
CA VAL A 299 7.24 24.56 3.17
C VAL A 299 7.96 25.61 4.01
N THR A 300 7.21 26.45 4.72
CA THR A 300 7.78 27.51 5.57
C THR A 300 7.41 27.26 7.04
N PRO A 301 8.40 27.00 7.93
CA PRO A 301 9.81 26.77 7.62
C PRO A 301 10.06 25.41 6.91
N PRO A 302 11.15 25.26 6.13
CA PRO A 302 11.55 23.97 5.58
C PRO A 302 11.81 22.93 6.68
N ILE A 303 11.26 21.72 6.52
CA ILE A 303 11.21 20.71 7.59
C ILE A 303 12.44 19.80 7.57
N SER A 304 13.21 19.76 8.66
CA SER A 304 14.31 18.80 8.85
C SER A 304 13.80 17.36 8.72
N ALA A 305 14.57 16.50 8.06
CA ALA A 305 14.15 15.14 7.74
C ALA A 305 15.25 14.11 8.01
N VAL A 306 14.86 12.92 8.44
CA VAL A 306 15.69 11.72 8.42
C VAL A 306 15.30 10.93 7.18
N ALA A 307 16.22 10.84 6.22
CA ALA A 307 15.95 10.42 4.86
C ALA A 307 16.71 9.14 4.50
N PHE A 308 16.19 8.43 3.50
CA PHE A 308 16.83 7.26 2.91
C PHE A 308 17.13 7.52 1.44
N ASP A 309 18.26 7.02 0.96
CA ASP A 309 18.57 7.05 -0.47
C ASP A 309 17.84 5.89 -1.16
N PHE A 310 16.61 6.15 -1.62
CA PHE A 310 15.82 5.16 -2.35
C PHE A 310 16.46 4.76 -3.69
N ALA A 311 17.29 5.61 -4.32
CA ALA A 311 17.99 5.21 -5.53
C ALA A 311 19.06 4.17 -5.22
N ALA A 312 19.83 4.36 -4.15
CA ALA A 312 20.74 3.36 -3.63
C ALA A 312 20.00 2.07 -3.20
N MET A 313 18.79 2.17 -2.63
CA MET A 313 17.96 1.00 -2.29
C MET A 313 17.65 0.13 -3.51
N HIS A 314 17.18 0.77 -4.59
CA HIS A 314 16.85 0.07 -5.83
C HIS A 314 18.10 -0.54 -6.48
N GLU A 315 19.24 0.16 -6.43
CA GLU A 315 20.52 -0.37 -6.93
C GLU A 315 20.97 -1.60 -6.14
N ILE A 316 20.88 -1.55 -4.81
CA ILE A 316 21.18 -2.68 -3.93
C ILE A 316 20.27 -3.86 -4.25
N ALA A 317 18.96 -3.63 -4.47
CA ALA A 317 18.02 -4.68 -4.84
C ALA A 317 18.39 -5.36 -6.17
N PHE A 318 18.72 -4.58 -7.21
CA PHE A 318 19.19 -5.13 -8.49
C PHE A 318 20.49 -5.93 -8.35
N ARG A 319 21.48 -5.40 -7.63
CA ARG A 319 22.76 -6.10 -7.38
C ARG A 319 22.56 -7.37 -6.57
N LEU A 320 21.63 -7.35 -5.61
CA LEU A 320 21.26 -8.54 -4.85
C LEU A 320 20.62 -9.59 -5.77
N GLY A 321 19.72 -9.20 -6.66
CA GLY A 321 19.11 -10.08 -7.66
C GLY A 321 20.14 -10.77 -8.54
N GLN A 322 21.05 -10.00 -9.13
CA GLN A 322 22.17 -10.54 -9.91
C GLN A 322 23.04 -11.52 -9.12
N ARG A 323 23.32 -11.21 -7.84
CA ARG A 323 24.12 -12.09 -6.96
C ARG A 323 23.39 -13.40 -6.67
N LEU A 324 22.08 -13.35 -6.40
CA LEU A 324 21.29 -14.56 -6.12
C LEU A 324 21.17 -15.44 -7.37
N ALA A 325 20.91 -14.85 -8.55
CA ALA A 325 20.86 -15.56 -9.82
C ALA A 325 22.21 -16.24 -10.16
N ARG A 326 23.33 -15.51 -10.03
CA ARG A 326 24.67 -16.09 -10.22
C ARG A 326 24.94 -17.25 -9.27
N ARG A 327 24.55 -17.13 -7.99
CA ARG A 327 24.75 -18.21 -7.02
C ARG A 327 23.88 -19.43 -7.32
N LYS A 328 22.63 -19.24 -7.74
CA LYS A 328 21.76 -20.32 -8.24
C LYS A 328 22.44 -21.07 -9.39
N HIS A 329 22.98 -20.35 -10.39
CA HIS A 329 23.66 -20.98 -11.52
C HIS A 329 24.92 -21.76 -11.14
N ILE A 330 25.71 -21.28 -10.18
CA ILE A 330 26.97 -21.92 -9.80
C ILE A 330 26.75 -23.10 -8.85
N ALA A 331 25.89 -22.93 -7.84
CA ALA A 331 25.74 -23.89 -6.74
C ALA A 331 24.48 -24.75 -6.84
N GLY A 332 23.59 -24.48 -7.80
CA GLY A 332 22.29 -25.15 -7.94
C GLY A 332 21.26 -24.79 -6.87
N LEU A 333 21.65 -24.02 -5.85
CA LEU A 333 20.82 -23.67 -4.69
C LEU A 333 20.89 -22.17 -4.41
N LEU A 334 19.80 -21.60 -3.90
CA LEU A 334 19.76 -20.22 -3.42
C LEU A 334 20.44 -20.12 -2.05
N PRO A 335 21.27 -19.08 -1.80
CA PRO A 335 21.88 -18.85 -0.49
C PRO A 335 20.85 -18.44 0.57
N PRO A 336 21.16 -18.56 1.87
CA PRO A 336 20.26 -18.14 2.95
C PRO A 336 19.90 -16.66 2.82
N PHE A 337 18.64 -16.38 3.13
CA PHE A 337 17.87 -15.20 2.75
C PHE A 337 18.43 -13.90 3.36
N PRO A 338 19.15 -13.07 2.59
CA PRO A 338 19.72 -11.85 3.12
C PRO A 338 18.65 -10.78 3.28
N CYS A 339 18.55 -10.18 4.47
CA CYS A 339 17.80 -8.95 4.69
C CYS A 339 18.80 -7.79 4.90
N LEU A 340 18.84 -6.86 3.96
CA LEU A 340 19.68 -5.67 3.99
C LEU A 340 18.84 -4.50 4.49
N ARG A 341 19.30 -3.87 5.58
CA ARG A 341 18.71 -2.66 6.12
C ARG A 341 19.56 -1.46 5.70
N MET A 342 18.90 -0.41 5.22
CA MET A 342 19.56 0.82 4.80
C MET A 342 19.53 1.84 5.92
N ASP A 343 20.72 2.35 6.24
CA ASP A 343 20.87 3.43 7.19
C ASP A 343 20.25 4.72 6.65
N ALA A 344 19.62 5.46 7.55
CA ALA A 344 19.14 6.80 7.26
C ALA A 344 20.26 7.85 7.38
N HIS A 345 20.00 9.04 6.86
CA HIS A 345 20.84 10.21 7.11
C HIS A 345 19.98 11.42 7.49
N LEU A 346 20.52 12.28 8.35
CA LEU A 346 19.84 13.47 8.84
C LEU A 346 20.07 14.66 7.90
N LEU A 347 18.99 15.21 7.38
CA LEU A 347 18.93 16.43 6.58
C LEU A 347 18.40 17.57 7.47
N LEU A 348 19.31 18.44 7.91
CA LEU A 348 18.96 19.58 8.74
C LEU A 348 18.41 20.73 7.89
N ARG A 349 17.25 21.25 8.30
CA ARG A 349 16.60 22.44 7.76
C ARG A 349 16.21 23.37 8.91
N GLN A 350 15.16 24.18 8.75
CA GLN A 350 14.83 25.28 9.67
C GLN A 350 13.76 24.91 10.71
N SER A 351 13.20 23.70 10.70
CA SER A 351 12.13 23.30 11.61
C SER A 351 12.57 22.75 12.97
N THR A 352 13.87 22.72 13.28
CA THR A 352 14.38 22.30 14.60
C THR A 352 15.31 23.35 15.18
N ALA A 353 15.15 23.71 16.46
CA ALA A 353 16.01 24.65 17.16
C ALA A 353 16.30 24.18 18.60
N PRO A 354 17.41 24.64 19.23
CA PRO A 354 17.67 24.39 20.64
C PRO A 354 16.54 24.90 21.56
N THR A 355 16.27 24.21 22.66
CA THR A 355 15.37 24.77 23.69
C THR A 355 16.02 25.97 24.37
N ALA A 356 15.21 26.93 24.82
CA ALA A 356 15.69 28.17 25.44
C ALA A 356 16.57 27.95 26.70
N SER A 357 16.52 26.76 27.30
CA SER A 357 17.30 26.36 28.48
C SER A 357 18.52 25.48 28.17
N PHE A 358 18.80 25.17 26.89
CA PHE A 358 19.83 24.19 26.53
C PHE A 358 21.25 24.77 26.49
N VAL A 359 22.17 24.11 27.21
CA VAL A 359 23.62 24.31 27.11
C VAL A 359 24.24 23.02 26.56
N PRO A 360 24.97 23.05 25.42
CA PRO A 360 25.39 21.83 24.73
C PRO A 360 26.45 21.03 25.50
N PRO A 361 26.25 19.72 25.74
CA PRO A 361 27.26 18.84 26.31
C PRO A 361 28.17 18.21 25.23
N LYS A 362 29.41 17.85 25.64
CA LYS A 362 30.45 17.27 24.76
C LYS A 362 30.14 15.80 24.39
N LYS A 363 30.44 15.42 23.13
CA LYS A 363 30.06 14.16 22.44
C LYS A 363 30.64 12.88 23.07
N HIS A 364 29.82 11.81 23.16
CA HIS A 364 30.26 10.42 23.34
C HIS A 364 29.57 9.43 22.38
N LYS A 365 30.28 8.34 22.02
CA LYS A 365 29.90 7.27 21.06
C LYS A 365 29.07 6.16 21.73
N VAL A 366 28.18 5.51 20.97
CA VAL A 366 27.32 4.39 21.42
C VAL A 366 27.58 3.12 20.59
N THR A 367 27.46 1.95 21.22
CA THR A 367 27.68 0.57 20.73
C THR A 367 26.39 -0.29 20.81
N GLU A 368 26.25 -1.26 19.91
CA GLU A 368 25.07 -2.12 19.61
C GLU A 368 24.91 -3.38 20.48
N ALA A 369 23.66 -3.87 20.67
CA ALA A 369 23.18 -5.23 20.32
C ALA A 369 21.81 -5.59 20.98
N SER A 370 20.90 -6.26 20.25
CA SER A 370 20.31 -7.60 20.59
C SER A 370 19.06 -8.00 19.76
N THR A 371 18.90 -9.34 19.61
CA THR A 371 18.09 -10.21 18.71
C THR A 371 16.59 -10.42 19.04
N ALA A 372 15.77 -10.83 18.04
CA ALA A 372 14.31 -11.12 18.12
C ALA A 372 13.88 -12.52 17.57
N ILE A 373 12.69 -13.02 17.96
CA ILE A 373 12.08 -14.35 17.65
C ILE A 373 10.67 -14.19 17.02
N SER A 374 10.20 -15.16 16.20
CA SER A 374 8.98 -15.15 15.33
C SER A 374 8.01 -16.33 15.58
N PHE A 375 6.71 -16.17 15.21
CA PHE A 375 5.68 -17.23 15.05
C PHE A 375 4.71 -16.93 13.87
N GLY A 376 4.10 -17.96 13.23
CA GLY A 376 3.30 -17.87 11.97
C GLY A 376 1.89 -18.52 11.98
N SER A 377 1.15 -18.44 10.86
CA SER A 377 -0.19 -19.04 10.61
C SER A 377 -0.55 -19.14 9.08
N PRO A 378 -1.56 -19.95 8.65
CA PRO A 378 -1.62 -20.63 7.33
C PRO A 378 -2.42 -19.96 6.19
N VAL A 379 -2.45 -20.59 4.99
CA VAL A 379 -2.68 -20.07 3.61
C VAL A 379 -3.87 -20.73 2.85
N VAL A 380 -4.50 -20.05 1.86
CA VAL A 380 -5.66 -20.53 1.01
C VAL A 380 -5.43 -20.35 -0.52
N ASN A 381 -6.14 -21.09 -1.41
CA ASN A 381 -5.92 -21.25 -2.89
C ASN A 381 -6.84 -20.37 -3.82
N PRO A 382 -6.37 -19.83 -4.97
CA PRO A 382 -7.16 -18.99 -5.91
C PRO A 382 -8.36 -19.62 -6.64
N THR A 383 -8.33 -20.92 -6.99
CA THR A 383 -9.48 -21.58 -7.64
C THR A 383 -10.65 -21.70 -6.67
N GLU A 384 -10.33 -21.94 -5.39
CA GLU A 384 -11.29 -21.91 -4.30
C GLU A 384 -11.90 -20.51 -4.13
N LEU A 385 -11.12 -19.43 -4.31
CA LEU A 385 -11.61 -18.05 -4.18
C LEU A 385 -12.67 -17.69 -5.23
N LYS A 386 -12.51 -18.12 -6.49
CA LYS A 386 -13.51 -17.93 -7.55
C LYS A 386 -14.82 -18.62 -7.26
N GLN A 387 -14.72 -19.89 -6.88
CA GLN A 387 -15.86 -20.69 -6.52
C GLN A 387 -16.55 -20.07 -5.30
N THR A 388 -15.76 -19.64 -4.31
CA THR A 388 -16.24 -18.88 -3.14
C THR A 388 -17.00 -17.63 -3.57
N PHE A 389 -16.48 -16.76 -4.45
CA PHE A 389 -17.19 -15.54 -4.87
C PHE A 389 -18.51 -15.82 -5.60
N ARG A 390 -18.54 -16.82 -6.49
CA ARG A 390 -19.78 -17.24 -7.16
C ARG A 390 -20.78 -17.81 -6.16
N GLU A 391 -20.31 -18.57 -5.17
CA GLU A 391 -21.14 -19.08 -4.08
C GLU A 391 -21.65 -17.92 -3.22
N LEU A 392 -20.83 -16.90 -2.92
CA LEU A 392 -21.23 -15.74 -2.13
C LEU A 392 -22.45 -15.04 -2.77
N LEU A 393 -22.39 -14.75 -4.07
CA LEU A 393 -23.46 -14.10 -4.83
C LEU A 393 -24.74 -14.94 -4.94
N LYS A 394 -24.64 -16.27 -4.83
CA LYS A 394 -25.79 -17.19 -4.97
C LYS A 394 -26.62 -17.34 -3.69
N ARG A 395 -26.15 -16.83 -2.54
CA ARG A 395 -26.83 -17.00 -1.24
C ARG A 395 -28.08 -16.11 -1.15
N PRO A 396 -29.31 -16.65 -1.22
CA PRO A 396 -30.51 -15.82 -1.23
C PRO A 396 -30.89 -15.32 0.16
N TYR A 397 -31.59 -14.18 0.23
CA TYR A 397 -32.27 -13.75 1.44
C TYR A 397 -33.48 -14.65 1.74
N GLY A 398 -33.84 -14.80 3.01
CA GLY A 398 -34.93 -15.70 3.41
C GLY A 398 -36.26 -15.41 2.71
N LEU A 399 -36.62 -14.13 2.53
CA LEU A 399 -37.86 -13.76 1.83
C LEU A 399 -37.77 -14.04 0.32
N VAL A 400 -36.58 -13.89 -0.28
CA VAL A 400 -36.34 -14.10 -1.71
C VAL A 400 -36.56 -15.55 -2.09
N ILE A 401 -36.16 -16.51 -1.24
CA ILE A 401 -36.33 -17.96 -1.47
C ILE A 401 -37.79 -18.31 -1.78
N THR A 402 -38.74 -17.67 -1.10
CA THR A 402 -40.18 -17.95 -1.21
C THR A 402 -40.93 -16.97 -2.13
N THR A 403 -40.22 -16.06 -2.79
CA THR A 403 -40.82 -14.99 -3.59
C THR A 403 -40.71 -15.30 -5.08
N GLU A 404 -41.85 -15.30 -5.76
CA GLU A 404 -41.91 -15.46 -7.22
C GLU A 404 -41.23 -14.29 -7.94
N ALA A 405 -40.51 -14.59 -9.04
CA ALA A 405 -39.77 -13.60 -9.81
C ALA A 405 -40.65 -12.44 -10.34
N SER A 406 -41.93 -12.70 -10.62
CA SER A 406 -42.94 -11.73 -11.08
C SER A 406 -43.23 -10.62 -10.05
N ARG A 407 -42.98 -10.88 -8.77
CA ARG A 407 -43.22 -9.92 -7.69
C ARG A 407 -42.12 -8.86 -7.58
N PHE A 408 -40.97 -9.09 -8.19
CA PHE A 408 -39.88 -8.13 -8.18
C PHE A 408 -40.13 -7.00 -9.19
N THR A 409 -39.86 -5.77 -8.80
CA THR A 409 -39.89 -4.61 -9.71
C THR A 409 -38.67 -3.75 -9.45
N ALA A 410 -37.94 -3.40 -10.50
CA ALA A 410 -36.83 -2.45 -10.40
C ALA A 410 -37.38 -1.02 -10.27
N ILE A 411 -36.76 -0.21 -9.41
CA ILE A 411 -37.05 1.23 -9.34
C ILE A 411 -36.21 1.95 -10.38
N ASP A 412 -36.82 2.83 -11.17
CA ASP A 412 -36.09 3.65 -12.13
C ASP A 412 -35.29 4.74 -11.41
N LEU A 413 -33.97 4.60 -11.48
CA LEU A 413 -33.00 5.52 -10.88
C LEU A 413 -32.37 6.46 -11.91
N THR A 414 -32.67 6.30 -13.21
CA THR A 414 -32.07 7.06 -14.31
C THR A 414 -32.07 8.57 -14.10
N PRO A 415 -33.17 9.21 -13.60
CA PRO A 415 -33.22 10.66 -13.41
C PRO A 415 -32.20 11.20 -12.39
N TYR A 416 -31.69 10.33 -11.50
CA TYR A 416 -30.85 10.70 -10.38
C TYR A 416 -29.37 10.32 -10.57
N MET A 417 -29.06 9.50 -11.57
CA MET A 417 -27.70 9.04 -11.84
C MET A 417 -26.78 10.21 -12.15
N ASN A 418 -25.61 10.24 -11.51
CA ASN A 418 -24.64 11.34 -11.60
C ASN A 418 -23.20 10.88 -11.89
N ARG A 419 -22.96 9.56 -11.93
CA ARG A 419 -21.64 8.98 -12.19
C ARG A 419 -21.68 7.75 -13.10
N SER A 420 -20.65 7.57 -13.93
CA SER A 420 -20.52 6.47 -14.91
C SER A 420 -19.74 5.31 -14.28
N LEU A 421 -20.25 4.07 -14.35
CA LEU A 421 -19.54 2.92 -13.75
C LEU A 421 -18.23 2.57 -14.46
N HIS A 422 -18.13 2.79 -15.77
CA HIS A 422 -17.04 2.25 -16.59
C HIS A 422 -15.93 3.25 -16.95
N TYR A 423 -16.13 4.54 -16.66
CA TYR A 423 -15.19 5.60 -17.03
C TYR A 423 -14.23 5.96 -15.88
N ARG A 424 -13.03 6.52 -16.19
CA ARG A 424 -12.10 6.99 -15.13
C ARG A 424 -12.76 8.07 -14.25
N LYS A 425 -12.55 7.99 -12.92
CA LYS A 425 -13.26 8.79 -11.91
C LYS A 425 -14.79 8.54 -11.89
N GLY A 426 -15.18 7.30 -12.19
CA GLY A 426 -16.54 6.90 -12.49
C GLY A 426 -17.27 6.12 -11.39
N TRP A 427 -16.60 5.26 -10.63
CA TRP A 427 -17.16 4.76 -9.37
C TRP A 427 -16.69 5.67 -8.22
N LEU A 428 -16.75 5.18 -6.98
CA LEU A 428 -16.22 5.89 -5.81
C LEU A 428 -14.70 6.07 -5.98
N GLY A 429 -14.26 7.32 -6.11
CA GLY A 429 -12.85 7.67 -6.34
C GLY A 429 -12.42 7.60 -7.81
N ASP A 430 -11.13 7.30 -8.05
CA ASP A 430 -10.53 7.36 -9.39
C ASP A 430 -10.81 6.14 -10.29
N LEU A 431 -11.32 5.06 -9.72
CA LEU A 431 -11.34 3.74 -10.36
C LEU A 431 -12.74 3.37 -10.86
N PRO A 432 -12.85 2.73 -12.05
CA PRO A 432 -14.13 2.25 -12.58
C PRO A 432 -14.48 0.83 -12.06
N LEU A 433 -15.73 0.43 -12.25
CA LEU A 433 -16.26 -0.94 -12.11
C LEU A 433 -16.57 -1.55 -13.50
N PRO A 434 -15.57 -1.77 -14.39
CA PRO A 434 -15.81 -2.13 -15.80
C PRO A 434 -16.49 -3.50 -16.02
N HIS A 435 -16.59 -4.33 -14.99
CA HIS A 435 -17.10 -5.70 -15.08
C HIS A 435 -18.52 -5.87 -14.55
N LEU A 436 -19.10 -4.83 -13.95
CA LEU A 436 -20.53 -4.81 -13.67
C LEU A 436 -21.24 -4.22 -14.90
N THR A 437 -21.51 -5.07 -15.89
CA THR A 437 -22.14 -4.64 -17.14
C THR A 437 -23.52 -4.07 -16.92
N GLU A 438 -24.02 -3.25 -17.85
CA GLU A 438 -25.41 -2.83 -17.83
C GLU A 438 -26.36 -4.03 -18.02
N GLY A 439 -27.59 -3.91 -17.51
CA GLY A 439 -28.65 -4.90 -17.65
C GLY A 439 -29.04 -5.60 -16.35
N ARG A 440 -29.75 -6.71 -16.48
CA ARG A 440 -30.33 -7.45 -15.35
C ARG A 440 -29.32 -8.40 -14.73
N HIS A 441 -29.03 -8.21 -13.44
CA HIS A 441 -28.16 -9.07 -12.63
C HIS A 441 -28.96 -9.74 -11.52
N LEU A 442 -28.76 -11.04 -11.31
CA LEU A 442 -29.34 -11.76 -10.19
C LEU A 442 -28.30 -11.91 -9.08
N ILE A 443 -28.44 -11.13 -8.00
CA ILE A 443 -27.49 -11.11 -6.88
C ILE A 443 -28.25 -11.45 -5.60
N HIS A 444 -27.82 -12.47 -4.87
CA HIS A 444 -28.51 -13.01 -3.69
C HIS A 444 -29.99 -13.33 -3.97
N GLY A 445 -30.26 -13.82 -5.20
CA GLY A 445 -31.60 -14.12 -5.70
C GLY A 445 -32.48 -12.90 -6.02
N VAL A 446 -31.97 -11.67 -5.82
CA VAL A 446 -32.68 -10.43 -6.13
C VAL A 446 -32.32 -9.97 -7.55
N PRO A 447 -33.30 -9.73 -8.44
CA PRO A 447 -33.03 -9.18 -9.76
C PRO A 447 -32.79 -7.67 -9.65
N PHE A 448 -31.57 -7.22 -9.87
CA PHE A 448 -31.21 -5.80 -9.99
C PHE A 448 -31.08 -5.40 -11.46
N ASN A 449 -31.56 -4.22 -11.80
CA ASN A 449 -31.30 -3.62 -13.11
C ASN A 449 -30.18 -2.59 -12.98
N VAL A 450 -28.97 -2.93 -13.41
CA VAL A 450 -27.82 -2.04 -13.38
C VAL A 450 -27.83 -1.18 -14.64
N LEU A 451 -27.76 0.13 -14.46
CA LEU A 451 -27.65 1.11 -15.54
C LEU A 451 -26.18 1.43 -15.79
N GLY A 452 -25.86 1.93 -16.98
CA GLY A 452 -24.49 2.31 -17.34
C GLY A 452 -24.28 2.22 -18.84
N GLY A 453 -23.03 2.07 -19.24
CA GLY A 453 -22.62 1.97 -20.64
C GLY A 453 -21.14 2.36 -20.81
N PRO A 454 -20.54 2.14 -21.99
CA PRO A 454 -19.13 2.46 -22.22
C PRO A 454 -18.86 3.97 -22.32
N ALA A 455 -19.87 4.80 -22.57
CA ALA A 455 -19.69 6.25 -22.66
C ALA A 455 -19.79 6.92 -21.28
N ARG A 456 -19.12 8.07 -21.17
CA ARG A 456 -19.14 8.89 -19.94
C ARG A 456 -20.54 9.43 -19.59
N THR A 457 -21.40 9.59 -20.60
CA THR A 457 -22.80 10.00 -20.45
C THR A 457 -23.69 8.89 -19.90
N ASP A 458 -23.22 7.64 -19.97
CA ASP A 458 -23.97 6.45 -19.60
C ASP A 458 -23.78 6.25 -18.10
N ARG A 459 -24.48 7.10 -17.33
CA ARG A 459 -24.39 7.13 -15.87
C ARG A 459 -25.06 5.87 -15.31
N GLY A 460 -24.43 5.26 -14.31
CA GLY A 460 -24.90 4.02 -13.69
C GLY A 460 -24.92 4.04 -12.16
N ALA A 461 -24.50 5.15 -11.55
CA ALA A 461 -24.53 5.32 -10.10
C ALA A 461 -25.00 6.70 -9.67
N ILE A 462 -25.69 6.72 -8.52
CA ILE A 462 -25.96 7.91 -7.72
C ILE A 462 -24.88 7.98 -6.65
N VAL A 463 -23.92 8.89 -6.79
CA VAL A 463 -22.92 9.18 -5.76
C VAL A 463 -23.41 10.35 -4.93
N PHE A 464 -23.38 10.21 -3.61
CA PHE A 464 -23.82 11.24 -2.68
C PHE A 464 -22.66 12.14 -2.24
N HIS A 465 -22.99 13.34 -1.79
CA HIS A 465 -22.02 14.29 -1.26
C HIS A 465 -21.43 13.77 0.07
N SER A 466 -20.10 13.86 0.18
CA SER A 466 -19.28 13.59 1.37
C SER A 466 -18.13 14.61 1.42
N ALA A 467 -17.38 14.65 2.51
CA ALA A 467 -16.19 15.51 2.62
C ALA A 467 -15.10 15.15 1.59
N THR A 468 -15.13 13.92 1.06
CA THR A 468 -14.17 13.42 0.06
C THR A 468 -14.66 13.62 -1.38
N ASN A 469 -15.98 13.66 -1.58
CA ASN A 469 -16.61 13.78 -2.89
C ASN A 469 -17.66 14.90 -2.88
N GLU A 470 -17.26 16.07 -3.36
CA GLU A 470 -18.13 17.26 -3.40
C GLU A 470 -18.75 17.51 -4.79
N THR A 471 -18.03 17.15 -5.87
CA THR A 471 -18.41 17.50 -7.25
C THR A 471 -18.59 16.29 -8.17
N GLY A 472 -19.66 16.33 -8.97
CA GLY A 472 -20.01 15.36 -10.00
C GLY A 472 -19.58 15.78 -11.41
N SER A 473 -19.70 14.87 -12.37
CA SER A 473 -19.30 15.04 -13.79
C SER A 473 -19.98 16.20 -14.52
N ALA A 474 -20.94 16.90 -13.90
CA ALA A 474 -21.64 18.08 -14.45
C ALA A 474 -22.55 18.84 -13.44
N ARG A 475 -22.71 18.38 -12.18
CA ARG A 475 -23.55 18.99 -11.12
C ARG A 475 -22.97 18.68 -9.73
N GLY A 476 -23.32 19.48 -8.73
CA GLY A 476 -23.05 19.14 -7.31
C GLY A 476 -23.75 17.83 -6.92
N LEU A 477 -23.13 17.08 -6.00
CA LEU A 477 -23.67 15.80 -5.54
C LEU A 477 -24.78 16.03 -4.49
N PRO A 478 -25.84 15.20 -4.46
CA PRO A 478 -26.90 15.34 -3.47
C PRO A 478 -26.43 14.88 -2.09
N SER A 479 -26.72 15.65 -1.05
CA SER A 479 -26.70 15.19 0.35
C SER A 479 -28.07 14.67 0.81
N ARG A 480 -29.13 15.00 0.07
CA ARG A 480 -30.49 14.51 0.28
C ARG A 480 -31.13 14.20 -1.06
N LEU A 481 -31.76 13.05 -1.18
CA LEU A 481 -32.47 12.62 -2.38
C LEU A 481 -33.80 11.95 -2.00
N LYS A 482 -34.86 12.31 -2.73
CA LYS A 482 -36.18 11.71 -2.58
C LYS A 482 -36.52 10.91 -3.83
N ILE A 483 -36.70 9.60 -3.66
CA ILE A 483 -37.00 8.64 -4.75
C ILE A 483 -38.45 8.17 -4.58
N PRO A 484 -39.35 8.48 -5.54
CA PRO A 484 -40.72 7.96 -5.53
C PRO A 484 -40.73 6.42 -5.63
N ILE A 485 -41.56 5.76 -4.81
CA ILE A 485 -41.77 4.29 -4.87
C ILE A 485 -43.22 4.00 -5.29
N GLY A 486 -44.17 4.66 -4.65
CA GLY A 486 -45.57 4.67 -5.09
C GLY A 486 -46.27 3.31 -5.13
N THR A 487 -45.92 2.34 -4.27
CA THR A 487 -46.55 1.00 -4.28
C THR A 487 -46.52 0.31 -2.91
N HIS A 488 -47.30 -0.76 -2.75
CA HIS A 488 -47.23 -1.66 -1.60
C HIS A 488 -46.10 -2.67 -1.82
N ALA A 489 -45.22 -2.81 -0.83
CA ALA A 489 -44.08 -3.72 -0.92
C ALA A 489 -43.88 -4.44 0.42
N ASP A 490 -43.51 -5.72 0.33
CA ASP A 490 -43.10 -6.53 1.48
C ASP A 490 -41.64 -6.25 1.86
N ALA A 491 -40.80 -5.92 0.87
CA ALA A 491 -39.41 -5.55 1.08
C ALA A 491 -38.85 -4.66 -0.03
N VAL A 492 -37.76 -3.96 0.28
CA VAL A 492 -36.95 -3.20 -0.66
C VAL A 492 -35.51 -3.67 -0.53
N TYR A 493 -34.88 -3.96 -1.67
CA TYR A 493 -33.49 -4.37 -1.77
C TYR A 493 -32.68 -3.32 -2.49
N PHE A 494 -31.46 -3.12 -2.02
CA PHE A 494 -30.49 -2.17 -2.57
C PHE A 494 -29.29 -2.92 -3.13
N LEU A 495 -28.71 -2.41 -4.21
CA LEU A 495 -27.35 -2.73 -4.63
C LEU A 495 -26.54 -1.43 -4.56
N HIS A 496 -25.62 -1.36 -3.61
CA HIS A 496 -24.90 -0.15 -3.27
C HIS A 496 -23.49 -0.48 -2.78
N GLY A 497 -22.63 0.51 -2.71
CA GLY A 497 -21.31 0.41 -2.10
C GLY A 497 -20.97 1.71 -1.39
N CYS A 498 -19.91 1.68 -0.59
CA CYS A 498 -19.37 2.88 0.01
C CYS A 498 -17.85 2.86 -0.07
N GLY A 499 -17.21 4.01 0.15
CA GLY A 499 -15.75 4.14 0.11
C GLY A 499 -15.30 5.26 1.04
N TYR A 500 -14.02 5.26 1.41
CA TYR A 500 -13.43 6.18 2.39
C TYR A 500 -14.06 6.01 3.78
N THR A 501 -14.29 4.75 4.17
CA THR A 501 -15.09 4.41 5.36
C THR A 501 -14.39 4.71 6.69
N ARG A 502 -15.17 5.19 7.66
CA ARG A 502 -14.79 5.25 9.08
C ARG A 502 -15.41 4.09 9.86
N TYR A 503 -14.75 3.66 10.95
CA TYR A 503 -15.25 2.58 11.78
C TYR A 503 -16.53 2.96 12.52
N LEU A 504 -17.61 2.22 12.24
CA LEU A 504 -18.93 2.33 12.87
C LEU A 504 -19.55 3.73 12.83
N ALA A 505 -19.16 4.54 11.84
CA ALA A 505 -19.79 5.83 11.63
C ALA A 505 -21.07 5.68 10.82
N ASN A 506 -22.19 6.22 11.34
CA ASN A 506 -23.42 6.38 10.56
C ASN A 506 -23.23 7.55 9.59
N PHE A 507 -23.05 7.27 8.30
CA PHE A 507 -22.73 8.29 7.29
C PHE A 507 -23.90 8.59 6.35
N ALA A 508 -24.92 7.74 6.32
CA ALA A 508 -26.11 7.94 5.51
C ALA A 508 -27.31 7.20 6.10
N THR A 509 -28.53 7.57 5.74
CA THR A 509 -29.75 6.90 6.22
C THR A 509 -30.77 6.79 5.10
N TYR A 510 -31.35 5.59 4.96
CA TYR A 510 -32.51 5.30 4.13
C TYR A 510 -33.78 5.40 4.99
N THR A 511 -34.71 6.29 4.63
CA THR A 511 -35.95 6.49 5.39
C THR A 511 -37.17 6.33 4.49
N PHE A 512 -38.09 5.44 4.86
CA PHE A 512 -39.27 5.11 4.06
C PHE A 512 -40.52 5.80 4.60
N TYR A 513 -41.38 6.29 3.71
CA TYR A 513 -42.56 7.08 4.09
C TYR A 513 -43.85 6.60 3.42
N ALA A 514 -44.96 6.66 4.17
CA ALA A 514 -46.33 6.65 3.66
C ALA A 514 -46.97 8.04 3.88
N GLY A 515 -46.91 8.90 2.86
CA GLY A 515 -47.32 10.30 2.99
C GLY A 515 -46.35 11.04 3.92
N LYS A 516 -46.85 11.52 5.07
CA LYS A 516 -46.05 12.13 6.13
C LYS A 516 -45.57 11.13 7.19
N LYS A 517 -46.11 9.90 7.21
CA LYS A 517 -45.78 8.89 8.22
C LYS A 517 -44.48 8.19 7.84
N GLN A 518 -43.47 8.22 8.72
CA GLN A 518 -42.27 7.40 8.59
C GLN A 518 -42.61 5.94 8.89
N LEU A 519 -42.32 5.05 7.95
CA LEU A 519 -42.54 3.60 8.06
C LEU A 519 -41.36 2.89 8.73
N GLY A 520 -40.15 3.41 8.52
CA GLY A 520 -38.92 2.87 9.08
C GLY A 520 -37.70 3.57 8.50
N SER A 521 -36.55 3.35 9.13
CA SER A 521 -35.26 3.87 8.67
C SER A 521 -34.16 2.85 8.85
N VAL A 522 -33.20 2.85 7.94
CA VAL A 522 -31.98 2.04 7.99
C VAL A 522 -30.79 2.99 8.02
N PRO A 523 -30.11 3.17 9.17
CA PRO A 523 -28.84 3.87 9.20
C PRO A 523 -27.79 3.04 8.45
N LEU A 524 -26.98 3.66 7.62
CA LEU A 524 -25.85 3.01 6.96
C LEU A 524 -24.62 3.24 7.80
N ILE A 525 -24.15 2.17 8.42
CA ILE A 525 -23.04 2.16 9.36
C ILE A 525 -21.94 1.32 8.72
N ALA A 526 -20.85 1.99 8.34
CA ALA A 526 -19.73 1.32 7.69
C ALA A 526 -18.87 0.58 8.73
N LEU A 527 -18.53 -0.69 8.45
CA LEU A 527 -17.44 -1.37 9.16
C LEU A 527 -16.12 -1.04 8.45
N GLY A 528 -15.58 0.13 8.78
CA GLY A 528 -14.22 0.52 8.39
C GLY A 528 -13.14 -0.30 9.14
N LEU A 529 -11.91 0.21 9.19
CA LEU A 529 -10.85 -0.46 9.96
C LEU A 529 -11.09 -0.29 11.47
N PRO A 530 -11.10 -1.38 12.26
CA PRO A 530 -11.32 -1.29 13.69
C PRO A 530 -10.28 -0.41 14.42
N PRO A 531 -10.70 0.25 15.53
CA PRO A 531 -9.81 0.89 16.48
C PRO A 531 -8.73 -0.07 16.94
N HIS A 532 -7.54 0.47 17.23
CA HIS A 532 -6.35 -0.34 17.51
C HIS A 532 -6.44 -1.16 18.82
N ASP A 533 -7.37 -0.81 19.70
CA ASP A 533 -7.67 -1.48 20.97
C ASP A 533 -8.87 -2.45 20.88
N SER A 534 -9.45 -2.64 19.68
CA SER A 534 -10.56 -3.58 19.47
C SER A 534 -10.07 -5.01 19.61
N ASP A 535 -10.51 -5.70 20.66
CA ASP A 535 -10.32 -7.14 20.82
C ASP A 535 -11.31 -7.94 19.95
N ALA A 536 -11.06 -9.24 19.78
CA ALA A 536 -11.89 -10.09 18.92
C ALA A 536 -13.35 -10.18 19.38
N VAL A 537 -13.64 -10.06 20.68
CA VAL A 537 -15.01 -10.12 21.24
C VAL A 537 -15.74 -8.81 20.96
N GLN A 538 -15.05 -7.68 21.11
CA GLN A 538 -15.55 -6.35 20.78
C GLN A 538 -15.80 -6.23 19.28
N PHE A 539 -14.87 -6.70 18.44
CA PHE A 539 -15.05 -6.75 17.00
C PHE A 539 -16.29 -7.54 16.58
N GLN A 540 -16.57 -8.70 17.22
CA GLN A 540 -17.78 -9.48 16.95
C GLN A 540 -19.06 -8.74 17.33
N ARG A 541 -19.05 -7.98 18.42
CA ARG A 541 -20.19 -7.12 18.81
C ARG A 541 -20.38 -5.95 17.85
N ASP A 542 -19.28 -5.38 17.38
CA ASP A 542 -19.26 -4.25 16.47
C ASP A 542 -19.70 -4.64 15.05
N LEU A 543 -19.38 -5.86 14.62
CA LEU A 543 -19.87 -6.45 13.38
C LEU A 543 -21.40 -6.42 13.30
N GLN A 544 -22.10 -6.63 14.42
CA GLN A 544 -23.57 -6.62 14.49
C GLN A 544 -24.18 -5.22 14.34
N LYS A 545 -23.37 -4.15 14.45
CA LYS A 545 -23.84 -2.76 14.34
C LYS A 545 -23.70 -2.21 12.92
N ALA A 546 -22.81 -2.78 12.12
CA ALA A 546 -22.55 -2.35 10.76
C ALA A 546 -23.45 -3.06 9.74
N ASN A 547 -23.56 -2.49 8.54
CA ASN A 547 -24.33 -3.08 7.45
C ASN A 547 -23.75 -2.83 6.06
N ILE A 548 -22.55 -2.24 5.98
CA ILE A 548 -21.82 -2.02 4.73
C ILE A 548 -20.33 -1.90 5.03
N GLN A 549 -19.49 -2.17 4.03
CA GLN A 549 -18.04 -1.95 4.10
C GLN A 549 -17.55 -1.18 2.89
N ASP A 550 -16.32 -0.67 3.02
CA ASP A 550 -15.61 -0.05 1.91
C ASP A 550 -15.58 -1.02 0.73
N TRP A 551 -15.85 -0.53 -0.46
CA TRP A 551 -15.87 -1.34 -1.68
C TRP A 551 -14.51 -1.92 -2.04
N TRP A 552 -13.45 -1.42 -1.39
CA TRP A 552 -12.07 -1.80 -1.63
C TRP A 552 -11.72 -3.19 -1.07
N PRO A 553 -11.10 -4.09 -1.85
CA PRO A 553 -10.80 -5.47 -1.44
C PRO A 553 -9.91 -5.68 -0.21
N ASP A 554 -9.16 -4.65 0.20
CA ASP A 554 -8.22 -4.75 1.33
C ASP A 554 -8.93 -4.79 2.70
N PHE A 555 -10.26 -4.58 2.73
CA PHE A 555 -11.05 -4.72 3.95
C PHE A 555 -11.51 -6.18 4.14
N PRO A 556 -11.52 -6.70 5.37
CA PRO A 556 -12.11 -8.01 5.63
C PRO A 556 -13.63 -7.91 5.40
N HIS A 557 -14.12 -8.52 4.32
CA HIS A 557 -15.51 -8.43 3.92
C HIS A 557 -16.39 -9.46 4.63
N HIS A 558 -17.44 -8.95 5.27
CA HIS A 558 -18.39 -9.74 6.04
C HIS A 558 -19.80 -9.59 5.49
N ASP A 559 -20.63 -10.61 5.71
CA ASP A 559 -22.08 -10.42 5.68
C ASP A 559 -22.53 -9.83 7.02
N PHE A 560 -23.63 -9.10 6.95
CA PHE A 560 -24.32 -8.49 8.07
C PHE A 560 -25.75 -9.05 8.17
N THR A 561 -26.44 -8.77 9.27
CA THR A 561 -27.77 -9.31 9.54
C THR A 561 -28.77 -9.05 8.41
N ALA A 562 -28.74 -7.87 7.81
CA ALA A 562 -29.63 -7.45 6.73
C ALA A 562 -28.89 -7.07 5.44
N ALA A 563 -27.59 -7.32 5.35
CA ALA A 563 -26.80 -6.97 4.18
C ALA A 563 -25.78 -8.06 3.85
N ARG A 564 -25.50 -8.28 2.57
CA ARG A 564 -24.61 -9.35 2.10
C ARG A 564 -23.62 -8.81 1.12
N GLN A 565 -22.37 -9.24 1.26
CA GLN A 565 -21.28 -8.87 0.37
C GLN A 565 -21.53 -9.43 -1.03
N ALA A 566 -21.33 -8.60 -2.05
CA ALA A 566 -21.51 -8.92 -3.45
C ALA A 566 -20.21 -8.60 -4.21
N PRO A 567 -19.24 -9.53 -4.25
CA PRO A 567 -18.00 -9.33 -4.99
C PRO A 567 -18.27 -9.25 -6.50
N ILE A 568 -17.75 -8.20 -7.14
CA ILE A 568 -17.77 -7.97 -8.58
C ILE A 568 -16.37 -8.29 -9.10
N VAL A 569 -16.27 -9.19 -10.08
CA VAL A 569 -15.00 -9.77 -10.53
C VAL A 569 -14.66 -9.34 -11.94
N ALA A 570 -13.41 -8.95 -12.15
CA ALA A 570 -12.79 -8.71 -13.43
C ALA A 570 -12.18 -9.99 -14.01
N GLU A 571 -12.88 -10.62 -14.96
CA GLU A 571 -12.38 -11.80 -15.68
C GLU A 571 -11.71 -11.39 -17.03
N GLN A 572 -10.67 -12.13 -17.43
CA GLN A 572 -10.17 -12.22 -18.81
C GLN A 572 -10.47 -13.62 -19.38
N GLU A 573 -10.39 -13.79 -20.71
CA GLU A 573 -10.66 -15.03 -21.44
C GLU A 573 -9.87 -16.25 -20.91
N ASP A 574 -8.73 -16.02 -20.26
CA ASP A 574 -7.85 -17.07 -19.70
C ASP A 574 -8.27 -17.55 -18.31
N GLY A 575 -9.35 -16.99 -17.74
CA GLY A 575 -9.84 -17.40 -16.43
C GLY A 575 -8.90 -17.04 -15.27
N VAL A 576 -8.26 -15.87 -15.29
CA VAL A 576 -7.53 -15.31 -14.13
C VAL A 576 -8.31 -14.10 -13.59
N ILE A 577 -8.52 -14.00 -12.27
CA ILE A 577 -9.10 -12.78 -11.68
C ILE A 577 -8.01 -11.71 -11.66
N GLN A 578 -8.15 -10.65 -12.46
CA GLN A 578 -7.23 -9.52 -12.34
C GLN A 578 -7.65 -8.54 -11.24
N ARG A 579 -8.95 -8.35 -10.99
CA ARG A 579 -9.46 -7.34 -10.07
C ARG A 579 -10.79 -7.80 -9.49
N TYR A 580 -11.12 -7.36 -8.31
CA TYR A 580 -12.47 -7.43 -7.81
C TYR A 580 -12.75 -6.23 -6.92
N ALA A 581 -14.03 -5.99 -6.68
CA ALA A 581 -14.55 -4.92 -5.86
C ALA A 581 -15.74 -5.47 -5.10
N TYR A 582 -16.02 -4.95 -3.92
CA TYR A 582 -17.18 -5.39 -3.16
C TYR A 582 -18.29 -4.36 -3.24
N LEU A 583 -19.45 -4.81 -3.69
CA LEU A 583 -20.70 -4.14 -3.43
C LEU A 583 -21.40 -4.83 -2.27
N TYR A 584 -22.49 -4.24 -1.82
CA TYR A 584 -23.38 -4.83 -0.85
C TYR A 584 -24.79 -4.83 -1.40
N THR A 585 -25.48 -5.92 -1.13
CA THR A 585 -26.94 -5.90 -1.15
C THR A 585 -27.45 -5.65 0.26
N LEU A 586 -28.55 -4.92 0.40
CA LEU A 586 -29.21 -4.68 1.69
C LEU A 586 -30.70 -4.94 1.58
N GLU A 587 -31.26 -5.71 2.52
CA GLU A 587 -32.69 -5.99 2.68
C GLU A 587 -33.30 -5.03 3.69
N TRP A 588 -34.35 -4.32 3.28
CA TRP A 588 -35.28 -3.70 4.22
C TRP A 588 -36.64 -4.37 4.12
N ARG A 589 -37.06 -5.06 5.19
CA ARG A 589 -38.42 -5.61 5.30
C ARG A 589 -39.38 -4.53 5.74
N ASN A 590 -40.47 -4.35 5.00
CA ASN A 590 -41.47 -3.36 5.35
C ASN A 590 -42.27 -3.83 6.57
N PRO A 591 -42.20 -3.15 7.73
CA PRO A 591 -43.00 -3.52 8.91
C PRO A 591 -44.50 -3.24 8.71
N PHE A 592 -44.87 -2.47 7.68
CA PHE A 592 -46.25 -2.10 7.36
C PHE A 592 -46.59 -2.40 5.89
N PRO A 593 -46.62 -3.67 5.45
CA PRO A 593 -46.82 -4.04 4.04
C PRO A 593 -48.19 -3.61 3.48
N LYS A 594 -49.17 -3.36 4.37
CA LYS A 594 -50.50 -2.82 4.01
C LYS A 594 -50.50 -1.32 3.72
N LEU A 595 -49.44 -0.59 4.07
CA LEU A 595 -49.31 0.83 3.76
C LEU A 595 -48.51 1.02 2.48
N LYS A 596 -49.02 1.85 1.58
CA LYS A 596 -48.33 2.24 0.35
C LYS A 596 -47.06 3.03 0.69
N ILE A 597 -45.90 2.55 0.28
CA ILE A 597 -44.64 3.31 0.38
C ILE A 597 -44.72 4.40 -0.69
N THR A 598 -44.82 5.65 -0.26
CA THR A 598 -44.88 6.80 -1.16
C THR A 598 -43.50 7.13 -1.73
N HIS A 599 -42.47 7.20 -0.89
CA HIS A 599 -41.12 7.51 -1.30
C HIS A 599 -40.09 6.99 -0.29
N LEU A 600 -38.86 6.83 -0.79
CA LEU A 600 -37.65 6.70 0.00
C LEU A 600 -36.96 8.07 0.04
N GLU A 601 -36.55 8.50 1.22
CA GLU A 601 -35.59 9.59 1.39
C GLU A 601 -34.22 9.01 1.76
N ILE A 602 -33.21 9.38 1.00
CA ILE A 602 -31.81 9.07 1.28
C ILE A 602 -31.14 10.36 1.73
N THR A 603 -30.51 10.32 2.90
CA THR A 603 -29.70 11.42 3.42
C THR A 603 -28.28 10.93 3.63
N SER A 604 -27.28 11.68 3.18
CA SER A 604 -25.88 11.48 3.53
C SER A 604 -25.40 12.66 4.38
N ASP A 605 -24.46 12.39 5.27
CA ASP A 605 -23.77 13.40 6.03
C ASP A 605 -22.59 13.95 5.20
N PRO A 606 -22.70 15.17 4.64
CA PRO A 606 -21.64 15.72 3.79
C PRO A 606 -20.37 16.06 4.58
N THR A 607 -20.41 16.05 5.92
CA THR A 607 -19.24 16.31 6.76
C THR A 607 -18.37 15.07 6.97
N GLN A 608 -18.89 13.88 6.70
CA GLN A 608 -18.14 12.64 6.82
C GLN A 608 -17.40 12.29 5.52
N PRO A 609 -16.21 11.65 5.60
CA PRO A 609 -15.45 11.27 4.42
C PRO A 609 -16.10 10.12 3.64
N THR A 610 -16.85 9.25 4.34
CA THR A 610 -17.49 8.07 3.76
C THR A 610 -18.47 8.46 2.67
N THR A 611 -18.23 7.97 1.45
CA THR A 611 -19.05 8.29 0.28
C THR A 611 -19.99 7.14 -0.03
N LEU A 612 -21.30 7.40 -0.16
CA LEU A 612 -22.30 6.43 -0.62
C LEU A 612 -22.41 6.41 -2.14
N GLY A 613 -22.42 5.22 -2.74
CA GLY A 613 -22.80 4.99 -4.13
C GLY A 613 -23.97 4.01 -4.23
N LEU A 614 -25.08 4.44 -4.84
CA LEU A 614 -26.25 3.59 -5.10
C LEU A 614 -26.33 3.23 -6.59
N LEU A 615 -26.41 1.94 -6.92
CA LEU A 615 -26.43 1.46 -8.32
C LEU A 615 -27.83 1.02 -8.76
N ALA A 616 -28.53 0.24 -7.91
CA ALA A 616 -29.83 -0.30 -8.26
C ALA A 616 -30.71 -0.53 -7.02
N MET A 617 -32.02 -0.58 -7.26
CA MET A 617 -33.03 -0.90 -6.25
C MET A 617 -34.09 -1.82 -6.83
N SER A 618 -34.51 -2.80 -6.03
CA SER A 618 -35.56 -3.76 -6.40
C SER A 618 -36.54 -3.94 -5.25
N ILE A 619 -37.83 -3.85 -5.55
CA ILE A 619 -38.90 -4.01 -4.58
C ILE A 619 -39.59 -5.36 -4.75
N VAL A 620 -40.01 -5.97 -3.66
CA VAL A 620 -40.92 -7.11 -3.66
C VAL A 620 -42.32 -6.57 -3.43
N ARG A 621 -43.16 -6.58 -4.47
CA ARG A 621 -44.56 -6.17 -4.34
C ARG A 621 -45.30 -7.07 -3.35
N LYS A 622 -46.23 -6.49 -2.59
CA LYS A 622 -47.14 -7.27 -1.75
C LYS A 622 -47.81 -8.36 -2.61
N ARG A 623 -48.02 -9.58 -2.08
CA ARG A 623 -48.92 -10.54 -2.75
C ARG A 623 -50.30 -9.89 -2.83
N ASP A 624 -50.87 -9.89 -4.03
CA ASP A 624 -52.30 -9.73 -4.18
C ASP A 624 -52.93 -10.94 -3.46
N GLU A 625 -53.84 -10.67 -2.52
CA GLU A 625 -54.53 -11.70 -1.73
C GLU A 625 -55.49 -12.50 -2.61
#